data_AF-A0A3D0NFM1-F1
#
_entry.id   AF-A0A3D0NFM1-F1
#
_cell.length_a   1.000
_cell.length_b   1.000
_cell.length_c   1.000
_cell.angle_alpha   90.00
_cell.angle_beta   90.00
_cell.angle_gamma   90.00
#
_symmetry.space_group_name_H-M   'P 1'
#
loop_
_entity.id
_entity.type
_entity.pdbx_description
1 polymer ?
#
loop_
_entity_poly.entity_id
_entity_poly.type
_entity_poly.pdbx_seq_one_letter_code
_entity_poly.pdbx_strand_id
1 'polypeptide(L)'
;NSEEVYSRIEFLQGADGQLYYRYWNRRTNQLVITKELNQQGTPEDASAGFQMPQFKNPLQFYVAEFVSSDNPQLASKALPFNRDLQIVQREVRAKVRVTWGDIVREQWIRAFVGAPGERQTAEQQIRIHDADQGHSLVLSMPTESIDIGFRIRLKDFERKLDPGTSQASHYSSWVDFVDLKNTQEIWTVSSAGGQAQSLGVPTRATPEDAKPQVLHQFVSGYAVDGDTIYWLDRDNRKLQSTDIQSGETSTLLDNDKIGLLTGDEASNAFLNSPRNLQLQGETLFWVDELGGTSVIQSVQTNGNSPTRVVHSPGQVVQLIVDASKEQLYWLNSTAGQISRCNLEGRQMEIGIVKGLRRPTSFALDSKKQKLFWAENDKSATGTISRGVLMSSDLPKSSIEEVSPNKIHTLDVDMYAVGMTFNPQEDQLAVIAAEKPLEGYIGHHSGTVHATHHLFTCSVTGSNINKIPVSGLDLASNLSIIDGNYYWTQSASYYHDVYITMNAPVEFDSPTNGHSYRLFQESFSGPWKPGDPEYERVIPADSQQEDLYLSVLTVNRDPGRAIRNLGCLIVCLGIAIMFYMKAYFFKPRRKKAAGVPADETNDTATNTPEEAPSDES
;
A
#
# COMPACT_ATOMS: atom_id res chain seq x y z
N ASN A 1 -10.71 -3.59 -3.42
CA ASN A 1 -11.07 -2.42 -4.24
C ASN A 1 -10.24 -2.45 -5.49
N SER A 2 -10.79 -3.06 -6.53
CA SER A 2 -10.24 -3.01 -7.88
C SER A 2 -10.22 -1.55 -8.33
N GLU A 3 -9.05 -1.05 -8.72
CA GLU A 3 -9.05 0.03 -9.71
C GLU A 3 -9.87 -0.51 -10.87
N GLU A 4 -11.03 0.08 -11.14
CA GLU A 4 -11.80 -0.26 -12.33
C GLU A 4 -10.90 0.09 -13.52
N VAL A 5 -10.24 -0.92 -14.09
CA VAL A 5 -9.33 -0.73 -15.22
C VAL A 5 -10.19 -0.42 -16.44
N TYR A 6 -10.39 0.86 -16.69
CA TYR A 6 -11.02 1.36 -17.90
C TYR A 6 -9.99 1.46 -19.02
N SER A 7 -10.46 1.29 -20.26
CA SER A 7 -9.72 1.76 -21.42
C SER A 7 -9.56 3.28 -21.25
N ARG A 8 -8.33 3.78 -21.16
CA ARG A 8 -8.07 5.21 -20.90
C ARG A 8 -7.15 5.81 -21.94
N ILE A 9 -7.39 7.09 -22.21
CA ILE A 9 -6.58 7.93 -23.10
C ILE A 9 -6.00 9.04 -22.23
N GLU A 10 -4.70 9.22 -22.31
CA GLU A 10 -3.98 10.24 -21.55
C GLU A 10 -3.38 11.25 -22.53
N PHE A 11 -3.45 12.53 -22.19
CA PHE A 11 -2.79 13.62 -22.90
C PHE A 11 -1.74 14.24 -21.98
N LEU A 12 -0.51 14.39 -22.47
CA LEU A 12 0.64 14.81 -21.66
C LEU A 12 1.61 15.66 -22.47
N GLN A 13 2.15 16.71 -21.85
CA GLN A 13 3.26 17.46 -22.41
C GLN A 13 4.59 16.78 -22.02
N GLY A 14 5.42 16.47 -23.01
CA GLY A 14 6.77 15.94 -22.81
C GLY A 14 7.75 17.02 -22.33
N ALA A 15 8.91 16.59 -21.83
CA ALA A 15 9.99 17.49 -21.41
C ALA A 15 10.59 18.31 -22.58
N ASP A 16 10.29 17.92 -23.81
CA ASP A 16 10.61 18.61 -25.05
C ASP A 16 9.58 19.70 -25.43
N GLY A 17 8.55 19.90 -24.60
CA GLY A 17 7.48 20.85 -24.85
C GLY A 17 6.44 20.36 -25.86
N GLN A 18 6.50 19.11 -26.30
CA GLN A 18 5.55 18.53 -27.26
C GLN A 18 4.34 17.89 -26.57
N LEU A 19 3.18 17.92 -27.24
CA LEU A 19 1.96 17.28 -26.74
C LEU A 19 1.85 15.86 -27.28
N TYR A 20 1.63 14.90 -26.40
CA TYR A 20 1.47 13.49 -26.73
C TYR A 20 0.11 12.98 -26.25
N TYR A 21 -0.37 11.93 -26.91
CA TYR A 21 -1.43 11.09 -26.36
C TYR A 21 -0.99 9.63 -26.29
N ARG A 22 -1.53 8.90 -25.31
CA ARG A 22 -1.36 7.45 -25.19
C ARG A 22 -2.64 6.72 -24.81
N TYR A 23 -2.78 5.48 -25.27
CA TYR A 23 -3.95 4.63 -25.02
C TYR A 23 -3.58 3.35 -24.28
N TRP A 24 -4.36 3.02 -23.26
CA TRP A 24 -4.23 1.80 -22.45
C TRP A 24 -5.44 0.89 -22.63
N ASN A 25 -5.20 -0.40 -22.86
CA ASN A 25 -6.27 -1.39 -23.02
C ASN A 25 -6.76 -1.91 -21.66
N ARG A 26 -8.07 -1.85 -21.43
CA ARG A 26 -8.70 -2.34 -20.19
C ARG A 26 -8.43 -3.83 -19.87
N ARG A 27 -8.46 -4.71 -20.87
CA ARG A 27 -8.41 -6.17 -20.67
C ARG A 27 -7.01 -6.63 -20.33
N THR A 28 -6.01 -6.07 -20.99
CA THR A 28 -4.61 -6.46 -20.79
C THR A 28 -3.88 -5.53 -19.83
N ASN A 29 -4.44 -4.35 -19.51
CA ASN A 29 -3.78 -3.26 -18.78
C ASN A 29 -2.42 -2.86 -19.40
N GLN A 30 -2.30 -2.97 -20.72
CA GLN A 30 -1.07 -2.66 -21.46
C GLN A 30 -1.23 -1.37 -22.26
N LEU A 31 -0.12 -0.64 -22.38
CA LEU A 31 0.04 0.48 -23.29
C LEU A 31 -0.06 -0.05 -24.73
N VAL A 32 -1.00 0.48 -25.50
CA VAL A 32 -1.25 0.06 -26.89
C VAL A 32 -0.56 0.97 -27.88
N ILE A 33 -0.63 2.29 -27.66
CA ILE A 33 -0.07 3.28 -28.58
C ILE A 33 0.31 4.56 -27.86
N THR A 34 1.39 5.18 -28.32
CA THR A 34 1.81 6.55 -27.96
C THR A 34 2.12 7.30 -29.25
N LYS A 35 1.58 8.50 -29.42
CA LYS A 35 1.83 9.36 -30.59
C LYS A 35 1.87 10.83 -30.19
N GLU A 36 2.67 11.60 -30.90
CA GLU A 36 2.65 13.05 -30.86
C GLU A 36 1.32 13.57 -31.42
N LEU A 37 0.80 14.62 -30.82
CA LEU A 37 -0.41 15.30 -31.25
C LEU A 37 -0.03 16.69 -31.74
N ASN A 38 -0.48 17.04 -32.95
CA ASN A 38 -0.28 18.37 -33.49
C ASN A 38 -0.89 19.42 -32.56
N GLN A 39 -0.07 20.36 -32.08
CA GLN A 39 -0.44 21.36 -31.09
C GLN A 39 -1.38 22.46 -31.62
N GLN A 40 -1.57 22.52 -32.94
CA GLN A 40 -2.50 23.43 -33.59
C GLN A 40 -3.20 22.72 -34.75
N GLY A 41 -4.51 22.56 -34.64
CA GLY A 41 -5.31 21.95 -35.68
C GLY A 41 -6.79 22.25 -35.53
N THR A 42 -7.57 21.83 -36.52
CA THR A 42 -9.03 21.97 -36.55
C THR A 42 -9.67 20.58 -36.69
N PRO A 43 -11.00 20.44 -36.54
CA PRO A 43 -11.69 19.18 -36.80
C PRO A 43 -11.40 18.59 -38.19
N GLU A 44 -11.14 19.43 -39.19
CA GLU A 44 -10.84 19.03 -40.57
C GLU A 44 -9.44 18.43 -40.73
N ASP A 45 -8.48 18.90 -39.94
CA ASP A 45 -7.08 18.43 -39.92
C ASP A 45 -6.81 17.48 -38.74
N ALA A 46 -7.86 16.91 -38.16
CA ALA A 46 -7.75 16.05 -37.00
C ALA A 46 -6.91 14.81 -37.31
N SER A 47 -5.99 14.50 -36.41
CA SER A 47 -5.12 13.34 -36.54
C SER A 47 -5.88 12.07 -36.14
N ALA A 48 -5.76 11.04 -36.99
CA ALA A 48 -6.32 9.73 -36.68
C ALA A 48 -5.63 9.12 -35.46
N GLY A 49 -6.43 8.93 -34.42
CA GLY A 49 -6.03 8.37 -33.14
C GLY A 49 -5.80 6.87 -33.20
N PHE A 50 -6.71 6.11 -32.59
CA PHE A 50 -6.68 4.64 -32.59
C PHE A 50 -8.08 4.06 -32.82
N GLN A 51 -8.12 2.84 -33.36
CA GLN A 51 -9.35 2.11 -33.64
C GLN A 51 -9.78 1.33 -32.41
N MET A 52 -10.99 1.62 -31.90
CA MET A 52 -11.58 0.80 -30.84
C MET A 52 -12.44 -0.31 -31.45
N PRO A 53 -12.48 -1.52 -30.87
CA PRO A 53 -13.29 -2.63 -31.40
C PRO A 53 -14.78 -2.33 -31.49
N GLN A 54 -15.28 -1.45 -30.64
CA GLN A 54 -16.69 -1.07 -30.54
C GLN A 54 -17.11 0.10 -31.44
N PHE A 55 -16.16 0.82 -32.04
CA PHE A 55 -16.46 1.96 -32.92
C PHE A 55 -16.17 1.58 -34.38
N LYS A 56 -16.97 2.08 -35.32
CA LYS A 56 -16.75 1.85 -36.76
C LYS A 56 -15.59 2.66 -37.33
N ASN A 57 -15.35 3.85 -36.75
CA ASN A 57 -14.30 4.77 -37.17
C ASN A 57 -13.32 4.98 -36.00
N PRO A 58 -12.04 5.27 -36.29
CA PRO A 58 -11.08 5.60 -35.25
C PRO A 58 -11.41 6.95 -34.62
N LEU A 59 -11.10 7.09 -33.33
CA LEU A 59 -11.14 8.38 -32.63
C LEU A 59 -10.22 9.36 -33.35
N GLN A 60 -10.68 10.61 -33.50
CA GLN A 60 -9.92 11.70 -34.12
C GLN A 60 -9.57 12.73 -33.05
N PHE A 61 -8.34 13.25 -33.08
CA PHE A 61 -7.85 14.23 -32.13
C PHE A 61 -7.37 15.49 -32.85
N TYR A 62 -7.75 16.66 -32.35
CA TYR A 62 -7.18 17.94 -32.77
C TYR A 62 -7.02 18.84 -31.55
N VAL A 63 -6.12 19.81 -31.65
CA VAL A 63 -5.82 20.77 -30.58
C VAL A 63 -6.14 22.16 -31.08
N ALA A 64 -7.21 22.75 -30.55
CA ALA A 64 -7.62 24.10 -30.94
C ALA A 64 -6.66 25.17 -30.39
N GLU A 65 -6.19 24.97 -29.15
CA GLU A 65 -5.25 25.86 -28.47
C GLU A 65 -4.42 25.04 -27.46
N PHE A 66 -3.11 25.28 -27.41
CA PHE A 66 -2.19 24.63 -26.48
C PHE A 66 -1.45 25.68 -25.64
N VAL A 67 -1.57 25.58 -24.32
CA VAL A 67 -0.83 26.40 -23.35
C VAL A 67 0.20 25.51 -22.65
N SER A 68 1.48 25.77 -22.91
CA SER A 68 2.58 25.00 -22.32
C SER A 68 2.69 25.20 -20.81
N SER A 69 3.02 24.12 -20.10
CA SER A 69 3.32 24.14 -18.66
C SER A 69 4.52 25.01 -18.30
N ASP A 70 5.45 25.25 -19.23
CA ASP A 70 6.61 26.11 -19.02
C ASP A 70 6.22 27.60 -18.93
N ASN A 71 5.10 27.97 -19.56
CA ASN A 71 4.60 29.35 -19.62
C ASN A 71 3.11 29.37 -19.29
N PRO A 72 2.71 29.08 -18.05
CA PRO A 72 1.32 28.97 -17.68
C PRO A 72 0.61 30.32 -17.79
N GLN A 73 -0.60 30.32 -18.33
CA GLN A 73 -1.44 31.52 -18.36
C GLN A 73 -2.00 31.80 -16.97
N LEU A 74 -1.74 33.00 -16.43
CA LEU A 74 -2.28 33.43 -15.14
C LEU A 74 -3.78 33.72 -15.26
N ALA A 75 -4.58 33.12 -14.39
CA ALA A 75 -6.01 33.41 -14.23
C ALA A 75 -6.33 33.66 -12.75
N SER A 76 -7.06 34.74 -12.46
CA SER A 76 -7.47 35.10 -11.09
C SER A 76 -8.98 35.00 -10.94
N LYS A 77 -9.46 34.39 -9.84
CA LYS A 77 -10.86 34.38 -9.44
C LYS A 77 -10.99 35.02 -8.05
N ALA A 78 -11.78 36.08 -7.93
CA ALA A 78 -12.08 36.66 -6.63
C ALA A 78 -12.90 35.68 -5.80
N LEU A 79 -12.45 35.40 -4.58
CA LEU A 79 -13.18 34.61 -3.58
C LEU A 79 -13.64 35.52 -2.43
N PRO A 80 -14.78 35.23 -1.78
CA PRO A 80 -15.20 35.94 -0.58
C PRO A 80 -14.14 35.84 0.52
N PHE A 81 -13.92 36.93 1.25
CA PHE A 81 -13.03 36.92 2.41
C PHE A 81 -13.59 35.96 3.49
N ASN A 82 -12.78 35.01 3.93
CA ASN A 82 -13.13 34.09 5.00
C ASN A 82 -12.08 34.17 6.11
N ARG A 83 -12.51 34.63 7.29
CA ARG A 83 -11.66 34.86 8.46
C ARG A 83 -11.09 33.58 9.07
N ASP A 84 -11.72 32.44 8.78
CA ASP A 84 -11.36 31.12 9.32
C ASP A 84 -10.42 30.34 8.37
N LEU A 85 -10.14 30.86 7.17
CA LEU A 85 -9.15 30.27 6.27
C LEU A 85 -7.73 30.64 6.73
N GLN A 86 -7.07 29.70 7.39
CA GLN A 86 -5.60 29.72 7.51
C GLN A 86 -4.96 29.65 6.11
N ILE A 87 -3.73 30.15 5.98
CA ILE A 87 -2.95 30.27 4.73
C ILE A 87 -3.25 29.09 3.79
N VAL A 88 -3.97 29.38 2.71
CA VAL A 88 -4.52 28.38 1.80
C VAL A 88 -3.36 27.63 1.12
N GLN A 89 -3.35 26.30 1.25
CA GLN A 89 -2.53 25.44 0.37
C GLN A 89 -2.89 25.77 -1.08
N ARG A 90 -1.88 26.08 -1.92
CA ARG A 90 -2.10 26.42 -3.33
C ARG A 90 -2.85 25.27 -4.03
N GLU A 91 -4.05 25.55 -4.55
CA GLU A 91 -4.82 24.58 -5.32
C GLU A 91 -4.50 24.72 -6.81
N VAL A 92 -4.02 23.63 -7.43
CA VAL A 92 -3.85 23.57 -8.89
C VAL A 92 -5.21 23.24 -9.52
N ARG A 93 -5.67 24.03 -10.50
CA ARG A 93 -6.95 23.81 -11.22
C ARG A 93 -6.79 24.11 -12.71
N ALA A 94 -7.59 23.44 -13.55
CA ALA A 94 -7.73 23.71 -14.99
C ALA A 94 -9.19 23.97 -15.35
N LYS A 95 -9.49 25.02 -16.12
CA LYS A 95 -10.85 25.26 -16.63
C LYS A 95 -11.05 24.43 -17.88
N VAL A 96 -12.04 23.54 -17.89
CA VAL A 96 -12.31 22.68 -19.03
C VAL A 96 -13.75 22.81 -19.51
N ARG A 97 -13.94 22.91 -20.82
CA ARG A 97 -15.22 22.79 -21.51
C ARG A 97 -15.21 21.52 -22.36
N VAL A 98 -16.16 20.63 -22.13
CA VAL A 98 -16.36 19.38 -22.87
C VAL A 98 -17.73 19.41 -23.55
N THR A 99 -17.77 18.92 -24.78
CA THR A 99 -18.99 18.66 -25.54
C THR A 99 -19.04 17.19 -25.91
N TRP A 100 -20.12 16.48 -25.56
CA TRP A 100 -20.35 15.07 -25.88
C TRP A 100 -21.78 14.88 -26.40
N GLY A 101 -21.92 14.58 -27.69
CA GLY A 101 -23.22 14.68 -28.36
C GLY A 101 -23.79 16.10 -28.22
N ASP A 102 -25.02 16.22 -27.74
CA ASP A 102 -25.68 17.51 -27.47
C ASP A 102 -25.38 18.06 -26.06
N ILE A 103 -24.63 17.33 -25.23
CA ILE A 103 -24.34 17.72 -23.85
C ILE A 103 -23.06 18.56 -23.80
N VAL A 104 -23.18 19.81 -23.37
CA VAL A 104 -22.05 20.71 -23.10
C VAL A 104 -21.87 20.91 -21.59
N ARG A 105 -20.66 20.73 -21.08
CA ARG A 105 -20.27 20.98 -19.68
C ARG A 105 -19.03 21.86 -19.62
N GLU A 106 -19.01 22.85 -18.73
CA GLU A 106 -17.84 23.69 -18.45
C GLU A 106 -17.61 23.76 -16.94
N GLN A 107 -16.39 23.45 -16.48
CA GLN A 107 -16.05 23.41 -15.06
C GLN A 107 -14.55 23.64 -14.83
N TRP A 108 -14.18 24.20 -13.67
CA TRP A 108 -12.83 24.09 -13.15
C TRP A 108 -12.61 22.71 -12.54
N ILE A 109 -11.70 21.94 -13.11
CA ILE A 109 -11.24 20.66 -12.58
C ILE A 109 -10.03 20.92 -11.69
N ARG A 110 -10.13 20.58 -10.40
CA ARG A 110 -9.03 20.63 -9.45
C ARG A 110 -8.10 19.44 -9.66
N ALA A 111 -6.80 19.68 -9.63
CA ALA A 111 -5.80 18.62 -9.66
C ALA A 111 -5.98 17.72 -8.42
N PHE A 112 -5.98 16.42 -8.63
CA PHE A 112 -6.13 15.46 -7.55
C PHE A 112 -4.80 15.30 -6.80
N VAL A 113 -4.67 15.93 -5.62
CA VAL A 113 -3.52 15.79 -4.70
C VAL A 113 -3.88 14.89 -3.51
N GLY A 114 -4.84 13.98 -3.71
CA GLY A 114 -5.45 13.19 -2.66
C GLY A 114 -4.66 11.93 -2.29
N ALA A 115 -5.02 11.32 -1.16
CA ALA A 115 -4.47 10.02 -0.77
C ALA A 115 -4.90 8.94 -1.80
N PRO A 116 -4.07 7.91 -2.07
CA PRO A 116 -4.47 6.79 -2.93
C PRO A 116 -5.80 6.19 -2.47
N GLY A 117 -6.82 6.18 -3.33
CA GLY A 117 -8.16 5.66 -3.02
C GLY A 117 -9.19 6.71 -2.58
N GLU A 118 -8.80 7.98 -2.42
CA GLU A 118 -9.75 9.07 -2.20
C GLU A 118 -10.70 9.21 -3.41
N ARG A 119 -12.01 9.21 -3.14
CA ARG A 119 -13.01 9.39 -4.19
C ARG A 119 -12.88 10.79 -4.76
N GLN A 120 -12.68 10.86 -6.07
CA GLN A 120 -12.67 12.14 -6.77
C GLN A 120 -13.99 12.86 -6.56
N THR A 121 -13.92 14.05 -5.97
CA THR A 121 -15.06 14.91 -5.75
C THR A 121 -15.58 15.49 -7.07
N ALA A 122 -16.78 16.06 -7.06
CA ALA A 122 -17.34 16.70 -8.25
C ALA A 122 -16.42 17.80 -8.81
N GLU A 123 -15.60 18.44 -7.98
CA GLU A 123 -14.63 19.44 -8.43
C GLU A 123 -13.38 18.86 -9.11
N GLN A 124 -13.13 17.55 -8.99
CA GLN A 124 -11.92 16.87 -9.51
C GLN A 124 -12.18 16.09 -10.81
N GLN A 125 -13.44 16.00 -11.25
CA GLN A 125 -13.81 15.32 -12.51
C GLN A 125 -15.05 15.94 -13.16
N ILE A 126 -15.14 15.82 -14.49
CA ILE A 126 -16.38 16.01 -15.25
C ILE A 126 -16.86 14.64 -15.71
N ARG A 127 -18.08 14.26 -15.33
CA ARG A 127 -18.73 13.01 -15.78
C ARG A 127 -19.94 13.33 -16.64
N ILE A 128 -19.97 12.78 -17.86
CA ILE A 128 -21.10 12.87 -18.78
C ILE A 128 -21.57 11.46 -19.07
N HIS A 129 -22.85 11.19 -18.85
CA HIS A 129 -23.49 9.93 -19.21
C HIS A 129 -24.50 10.18 -20.33
N ASP A 130 -24.30 9.48 -21.44
CA ASP A 130 -25.28 9.36 -22.52
C ASP A 130 -26.19 8.17 -22.20
N ALA A 131 -27.44 8.46 -21.82
CA ALA A 131 -28.42 7.45 -21.44
C ALA A 131 -28.96 6.66 -22.65
N ASP A 132 -28.94 7.25 -23.85
CA ASP A 132 -29.52 6.65 -25.05
C ASP A 132 -28.57 5.62 -25.68
N GLN A 133 -27.26 5.91 -25.67
CA GLN A 133 -26.22 4.98 -26.16
C GLN A 133 -25.58 4.14 -25.04
N GLY A 134 -25.90 4.42 -23.78
CA GLY A 134 -25.32 3.74 -22.62
C GLY A 134 -23.82 4.03 -22.41
N HIS A 135 -23.33 5.15 -22.95
CA HIS A 135 -21.91 5.52 -22.90
C HIS A 135 -21.64 6.52 -21.77
N SER A 136 -20.42 6.51 -21.24
CA SER A 136 -19.97 7.46 -20.22
C SER A 136 -18.60 8.01 -20.56
N LEU A 137 -18.45 9.34 -20.48
CA LEU A 137 -17.19 10.07 -20.55
C LEU A 137 -16.83 10.58 -19.15
N VAL A 138 -15.59 10.34 -18.73
CA VAL A 138 -15.03 10.89 -17.49
C VAL A 138 -13.74 11.62 -17.82
N LEU A 139 -13.66 12.89 -17.43
CA LEU A 139 -12.46 13.72 -17.56
C LEU A 139 -11.94 14.10 -16.16
N SER A 140 -10.64 13.97 -15.92
CA SER A 140 -9.99 14.32 -14.64
C SER A 140 -8.59 14.90 -14.86
N MET A 141 -8.03 15.55 -13.82
CA MET A 141 -6.67 16.11 -13.80
C MET A 141 -5.85 15.45 -12.68
N PRO A 142 -5.25 14.27 -12.90
CA PRO A 142 -4.40 13.63 -11.90
C PRO A 142 -3.08 14.41 -11.74
N THR A 143 -2.55 14.54 -10.52
CA THR A 143 -1.15 14.97 -10.36
C THR A 143 -0.22 13.79 -10.59
N GLU A 144 0.89 14.04 -11.26
CA GLU A 144 1.99 13.09 -11.30
C GLU A 144 2.55 12.90 -9.89
N SER A 145 2.49 11.67 -9.39
CA SER A 145 3.05 11.29 -8.10
C SER A 145 4.32 10.50 -8.34
N ILE A 146 5.41 10.87 -7.68
CA ILE A 146 6.63 10.07 -7.67
C ILE A 146 6.49 9.01 -6.60
N ASP A 147 6.68 7.74 -6.96
CA ASP A 147 6.78 6.68 -5.97
C ASP A 147 8.12 6.81 -5.21
N ILE A 148 8.04 7.10 -3.92
CA ILE A 148 9.20 7.22 -3.03
C ILE A 148 9.73 5.86 -2.57
N GLY A 149 9.10 4.76 -3.01
CA GLY A 149 9.57 3.40 -2.83
C GLY A 149 9.09 2.72 -1.55
N PHE A 150 8.33 3.43 -0.71
CA PHE A 150 7.77 2.92 0.53
C PHE A 150 6.49 3.69 0.91
N ARG A 151 5.74 3.12 1.85
CA ARG A 151 4.59 3.74 2.51
C ARG A 151 4.88 3.85 4.00
N ILE A 152 4.25 4.82 4.64
CA ILE A 152 4.34 5.02 6.08
C ILE A 152 2.99 4.65 6.65
N ARG A 153 2.98 3.67 7.55
CA ARG A 153 1.78 3.26 8.26
C ARG A 153 1.85 3.82 9.67
N LEU A 154 0.89 4.66 10.04
CA LEU A 154 0.77 5.18 11.40
C LEU A 154 0.28 4.06 12.33
N LYS A 155 1.08 3.73 13.35
CA LYS A 155 0.69 2.85 14.46
C LYS A 155 0.13 3.65 15.62
N ASP A 156 0.78 4.72 16.05
CA ASP A 156 0.31 5.46 17.23
C ASP A 156 0.66 6.96 17.12
N PHE A 157 -0.11 7.81 17.79
CA PHE A 157 0.10 9.25 17.87
C PHE A 157 0.00 9.74 19.32
N GLU A 158 1.09 10.30 19.80
CA GLU A 158 1.20 10.90 21.13
C GLU A 158 1.17 12.42 21.02
N ARG A 159 0.41 13.07 21.90
CA ARG A 159 0.39 14.53 22.08
C ARG A 159 0.39 14.86 23.57
N LYS A 160 1.27 15.77 23.98
CA LYS A 160 1.28 16.34 25.34
C LYS A 160 0.77 17.76 25.30
N LEU A 161 -0.08 18.11 26.27
CA LEU A 161 -0.64 19.45 26.44
C LEU A 161 0.01 20.13 27.66
N ASP A 162 0.24 21.43 27.56
CA ASP A 162 0.63 22.21 28.73
C ASP A 162 -0.57 22.44 29.66
N PRO A 163 -0.40 22.32 30.99
CA PRO A 163 -1.49 22.54 31.94
C PRO A 163 -2.18 23.89 31.72
N GLY A 164 -3.50 23.87 31.53
CA GLY A 164 -4.31 25.08 31.36
C GLY A 164 -4.36 25.65 29.94
N THR A 165 -3.77 24.98 28.94
CA THR A 165 -3.89 25.36 27.52
C THR A 165 -4.33 24.19 26.66
N SER A 166 -4.91 24.47 25.49
CA SER A 166 -5.14 23.49 24.43
C SER A 166 -3.97 23.38 23.45
N GLN A 167 -2.86 24.07 23.72
CA GLN A 167 -1.67 24.01 22.88
C GLN A 167 -0.87 22.74 23.19
N ALA A 168 -0.45 22.06 22.12
CA ALA A 168 0.44 20.92 22.23
C ALA A 168 1.87 21.39 22.54
N SER A 169 2.46 20.89 23.63
CA SER A 169 3.88 21.11 23.95
C SER A 169 4.79 20.06 23.32
N HIS A 170 4.26 18.88 23.01
CA HIS A 170 4.96 17.83 22.28
C HIS A 170 3.97 17.01 21.46
N TYR A 171 4.41 16.52 20.31
CA TYR A 171 3.70 15.51 19.54
C TYR A 171 4.66 14.60 18.78
N SER A 172 4.23 13.36 18.57
CA SER A 172 5.05 12.31 17.97
C SER A 172 4.20 11.17 17.41
N SER A 173 4.76 10.41 16.47
CA SER A 173 4.11 9.29 15.81
C SER A 173 4.97 8.03 15.88
N TRP A 174 4.37 6.89 16.23
CA TRP A 174 4.94 5.57 15.97
C TRP A 174 4.47 5.11 14.60
N VAL A 175 5.39 4.72 13.72
CA VAL A 175 5.10 4.33 12.36
C VAL A 175 5.86 3.07 11.95
N ASP A 176 5.35 2.39 10.93
CA ASP A 176 6.12 1.42 10.17
C ASP A 176 6.39 1.94 8.77
N PHE A 177 7.58 1.65 8.26
CA PHE A 177 7.89 1.78 6.85
C PHE A 177 7.58 0.47 6.16
N VAL A 178 6.50 0.47 5.40
CA VAL A 178 5.95 -0.73 4.77
C VAL A 178 5.95 -0.59 3.27
N ASP A 179 5.96 -1.72 2.60
CA ASP A 179 5.84 -1.84 1.18
C ASP A 179 4.46 -2.40 0.80
N LEU A 180 3.43 -1.55 0.88
CA LEU A 180 2.06 -1.99 0.58
C LEU A 180 1.82 -2.25 -0.90
N LYS A 181 2.73 -1.80 -1.77
CA LYS A 181 2.55 -1.84 -3.23
C LYS A 181 3.53 -2.74 -3.95
N ASN A 182 4.74 -2.89 -3.43
CA ASN A 182 5.83 -3.44 -4.23
C ASN A 182 6.26 -4.84 -3.81
N THR A 183 5.98 -5.26 -2.55
CA THR A 183 6.38 -6.57 -2.05
C THR A 183 5.40 -7.14 -1.02
N GLN A 184 4.74 -8.25 -1.34
CA GLN A 184 4.12 -9.15 -0.35
C GLN A 184 4.91 -10.45 -0.31
N GLU A 185 5.42 -10.83 0.85
CA GLU A 185 6.32 -11.97 1.05
C GLU A 185 5.66 -13.09 1.86
N ILE A 186 6.26 -14.27 1.83
CA ILE A 186 5.91 -15.40 2.70
C ILE A 186 6.74 -15.35 3.98
N TRP A 187 6.08 -15.46 5.12
CA TRP A 187 6.67 -15.40 6.45
C TRP A 187 6.32 -16.66 7.24
N THR A 188 7.16 -16.95 8.25
CA THR A 188 7.01 -18.11 9.11
C THR A 188 7.30 -17.80 10.56
N VAL A 189 6.71 -18.62 11.45
CA VAL A 189 7.07 -18.71 12.86
C VAL A 189 6.88 -20.14 13.35
N SER A 190 7.67 -20.54 14.36
CA SER A 190 7.52 -21.84 15.01
C SER A 190 6.15 -22.00 15.68
N SER A 191 5.74 -23.25 15.93
CA SER A 191 4.51 -23.55 16.68
C SER A 191 4.44 -22.92 18.07
N ALA A 192 5.60 -22.65 18.69
CA ALA A 192 5.69 -22.01 20.00
C ALA A 192 5.62 -20.46 19.95
N GLY A 193 5.61 -19.87 18.75
CA GLY A 193 5.72 -18.42 18.56
C GLY A 193 7.17 -17.93 18.45
N GLY A 194 7.39 -16.64 18.70
CA GLY A 194 8.69 -15.97 18.61
C GLY A 194 8.70 -14.78 17.65
N GLN A 195 9.87 -14.50 17.07
CA GLN A 195 10.02 -13.47 16.05
C GLN A 195 9.61 -14.04 14.69
N ALA A 196 8.70 -13.36 13.99
CA ALA A 196 8.37 -13.72 12.62
C ALA A 196 9.59 -13.56 11.69
N GLN A 197 9.77 -14.50 10.76
CA GLN A 197 10.88 -14.51 9.81
C GLN A 197 10.36 -14.55 8.38
N SER A 198 10.88 -13.69 7.50
CA SER A 198 10.63 -13.79 6.06
C SER A 198 11.37 -15.00 5.51
N LEU A 199 10.73 -15.77 4.62
CA LEU A 199 11.39 -16.81 3.85
C LEU A 199 12.25 -16.24 2.70
N GLY A 200 12.19 -14.93 2.45
CA GLY A 200 12.79 -14.33 1.27
C GLY A 200 12.11 -14.82 -0.01
N VAL A 201 10.80 -15.08 0.03
CA VAL A 201 10.01 -15.45 -1.15
C VAL A 201 8.87 -14.44 -1.32
N PRO A 202 8.95 -13.55 -2.32
CA PRO A 202 10.09 -13.37 -3.23
C PRO A 202 11.34 -12.83 -2.55
N THR A 203 12.49 -13.04 -3.19
CA THR A 203 13.74 -12.42 -2.76
C THR A 203 13.62 -10.91 -2.93
N ARG A 204 13.87 -10.16 -1.86
CA ARG A 204 13.88 -8.69 -1.95
C ARG A 204 14.94 -8.23 -2.93
N ALA A 205 14.56 -7.32 -3.82
CA ALA A 205 15.53 -6.63 -4.66
C ALA A 205 16.53 -5.88 -3.77
N THR A 206 17.83 -6.04 -4.05
CA THR A 206 18.87 -5.24 -3.41
C THR A 206 18.95 -3.86 -4.08
N PRO A 207 19.55 -2.84 -3.43
CA PRO A 207 19.81 -1.55 -4.07
C PRO A 207 20.61 -1.65 -5.37
N GLU A 208 21.41 -2.71 -5.53
CA GLU A 208 22.22 -2.99 -6.72
C GLU A 208 21.37 -3.59 -7.87
N ASP A 209 20.26 -4.23 -7.54
CA ASP A 209 19.27 -4.79 -8.50
C ASP A 209 18.32 -3.73 -9.06
N ALA A 210 18.39 -2.49 -8.55
CA ALA A 210 17.57 -1.35 -8.94
C ALA A 210 17.89 -0.84 -10.35
N LYS A 211 17.64 -1.68 -11.36
CA LYS A 211 17.35 -1.22 -12.71
C LYS A 211 15.99 -0.49 -12.67
N PRO A 212 15.69 0.45 -13.59
CA PRO A 212 14.42 1.19 -13.63
C PRO A 212 13.12 0.35 -13.77
N GLN A 213 13.23 -0.98 -13.75
CA GLN A 213 12.13 -1.94 -13.88
C GLN A 213 12.21 -3.04 -12.80
N VAL A 214 12.46 -2.69 -11.53
CA VAL A 214 12.17 -3.64 -10.44
C VAL A 214 10.66 -3.86 -10.45
N LEU A 215 10.24 -4.95 -11.06
CA LEU A 215 8.85 -5.37 -11.16
C LEU A 215 8.36 -5.69 -9.75
N HIS A 216 7.42 -4.90 -9.26
CA HIS A 216 6.71 -5.08 -7.99
C HIS A 216 6.15 -6.50 -7.89
N GLN A 217 6.52 -7.26 -6.85
CA GLN A 217 6.11 -8.65 -6.69
C GLN A 217 5.10 -8.78 -5.56
N PHE A 218 3.99 -9.46 -5.80
CA PHE A 218 2.92 -9.54 -4.81
C PHE A 218 2.44 -10.97 -4.64
N VAL A 219 2.88 -11.65 -3.56
CA VAL A 219 2.46 -13.03 -3.25
C VAL A 219 0.99 -13.07 -2.81
N SER A 220 0.10 -13.37 -3.74
CA SER A 220 -1.34 -13.48 -3.48
C SER A 220 -1.79 -14.90 -3.09
N GLY A 221 -0.88 -15.86 -3.11
CA GLY A 221 -1.10 -17.24 -2.73
C GLY A 221 0.17 -18.06 -2.91
N TYR A 222 0.34 -19.09 -2.09
CA TYR A 222 1.49 -19.98 -2.14
C TYR A 222 1.08 -21.41 -1.81
N ALA A 223 1.90 -22.36 -2.25
CA ALA A 223 1.82 -23.76 -1.89
C ALA A 223 3.25 -24.33 -1.81
N VAL A 224 3.45 -25.38 -1.03
CA VAL A 224 4.79 -25.93 -0.76
C VAL A 224 4.82 -27.41 -1.11
N ASP A 225 5.90 -27.84 -1.76
CA ASP A 225 6.23 -29.22 -2.09
C ASP A 225 7.71 -29.50 -1.80
N GLY A 226 7.98 -30.17 -0.68
CA GLY A 226 9.36 -30.36 -0.20
C GLY A 226 10.10 -29.03 -0.06
N ASP A 227 11.25 -28.91 -0.73
CA ASP A 227 12.07 -27.69 -0.75
C ASP A 227 11.59 -26.63 -1.77
N THR A 228 10.49 -26.86 -2.49
CA THR A 228 9.96 -25.92 -3.50
C THR A 228 8.73 -25.19 -3.01
N ILE A 229 8.74 -23.86 -3.12
CA ILE A 229 7.58 -23.00 -2.91
C ILE A 229 7.05 -22.53 -4.26
N TYR A 230 5.81 -22.90 -4.57
CA TYR A 230 5.05 -22.30 -5.66
C TYR A 230 4.31 -21.07 -5.15
N TRP A 231 4.31 -19.98 -5.92
CA TRP A 231 3.64 -18.76 -5.48
C TRP A 231 3.13 -17.93 -6.67
N LEU A 232 2.02 -17.25 -6.42
CA LEU A 232 1.38 -16.37 -7.40
C LEU A 232 1.89 -14.96 -7.22
N ASP A 233 2.52 -14.43 -8.27
CA ASP A 233 2.89 -13.03 -8.39
C ASP A 233 1.74 -12.28 -9.07
N ARG A 234 0.87 -11.65 -8.27
CA ARG A 234 -0.32 -10.96 -8.79
C ARG A 234 0.05 -9.81 -9.71
N ASP A 235 1.00 -9.00 -9.30
CA ASP A 235 1.30 -7.74 -9.98
C ASP A 235 2.06 -7.99 -11.29
N ASN A 236 2.88 -9.05 -11.35
CA ASN A 236 3.53 -9.47 -12.58
C ASN A 236 2.77 -10.52 -13.38
N ARG A 237 1.63 -11.00 -12.87
CA ARG A 237 0.78 -12.00 -13.52
C ARG A 237 1.52 -13.30 -13.84
N LYS A 238 2.27 -13.80 -12.86
CA LYS A 238 3.09 -15.02 -13.00
C LYS A 238 2.75 -16.02 -11.91
N LEU A 239 2.88 -17.29 -12.25
CA LEU A 239 3.04 -18.38 -11.29
C LEU A 239 4.52 -18.74 -11.27
N GLN A 240 5.14 -18.60 -10.11
CA GLN A 240 6.56 -18.76 -9.88
C GLN A 240 6.80 -20.02 -9.04
N SER A 241 8.02 -20.55 -9.13
CA SER A 241 8.55 -21.56 -8.22
C SER A 241 9.85 -21.04 -7.62
N THR A 242 10.11 -21.31 -6.35
CA THR A 242 11.34 -20.91 -5.66
C THR A 242 11.83 -22.06 -4.82
N ASP A 243 13.09 -22.43 -5.03
CA ASP A 243 13.78 -23.42 -4.21
C ASP A 243 14.25 -22.76 -2.91
N ILE A 244 13.82 -23.28 -1.77
CA ILE A 244 14.05 -22.66 -0.45
C ILE A 244 15.54 -22.68 -0.07
N GLN A 245 16.28 -23.69 -0.51
CA GLN A 245 17.69 -23.87 -0.12
C GLN A 245 18.62 -22.92 -0.87
N SER A 246 18.39 -22.77 -2.17
CA SER A 246 19.18 -21.91 -3.06
C SER A 246 18.64 -20.48 -3.15
N GLY A 247 17.35 -20.27 -2.88
CA GLY A 247 16.64 -19.01 -3.11
C GLY A 247 16.39 -18.70 -4.59
N GLU A 248 16.65 -19.65 -5.50
CA GLU A 248 16.48 -19.45 -6.94
C GLU A 248 15.00 -19.46 -7.33
N THR A 249 14.52 -18.40 -7.99
CA THR A 249 13.16 -18.28 -8.51
C THR A 249 13.11 -18.51 -10.02
N SER A 250 12.18 -19.35 -10.48
CA SER A 250 11.88 -19.56 -11.89
C SER A 250 10.39 -19.41 -12.21
N THR A 251 10.07 -18.87 -13.40
CA THR A 251 8.69 -18.70 -13.86
C THR A 251 8.15 -20.01 -14.42
N LEU A 252 7.12 -20.55 -13.76
CA LEU A 252 6.43 -21.76 -14.15
C LEU A 252 5.42 -21.49 -15.27
N LEU A 253 4.64 -20.41 -15.13
CA LEU A 253 3.56 -20.03 -16.02
C LEU A 253 3.37 -18.51 -16.05
N ASP A 254 3.14 -17.95 -17.24
CA ASP A 254 2.71 -16.58 -17.48
C ASP A 254 1.67 -16.56 -18.63
N ASN A 255 1.03 -15.42 -18.88
CA ASN A 255 -0.02 -15.34 -19.92
C ASN A 255 0.49 -15.62 -21.34
N ASP A 256 1.77 -15.33 -21.63
CA ASP A 256 2.36 -15.59 -22.94
C ASP A 256 2.53 -17.11 -23.13
N LYS A 257 3.08 -17.79 -22.13
CA LYS A 257 3.22 -19.25 -22.11
C LYS A 257 1.86 -19.94 -22.14
N ILE A 258 0.85 -19.42 -21.45
CA ILE A 258 -0.52 -19.96 -21.54
C ILE A 258 -1.04 -19.86 -22.98
N GLY A 259 -0.94 -18.69 -23.61
CA GLY A 259 -1.36 -18.50 -25.01
C GLY A 259 -0.68 -19.47 -25.97
N LEU A 260 0.61 -19.75 -25.77
CA LEU A 260 1.35 -20.75 -26.55
C LEU A 260 0.87 -22.19 -26.32
N LEU A 261 0.49 -22.53 -25.08
CA LEU A 261 0.05 -23.88 -24.71
C LEU A 261 -1.37 -24.19 -25.17
N THR A 262 -2.24 -23.19 -25.26
CA THR A 262 -3.68 -23.38 -25.45
C THR A 262 -4.25 -22.72 -26.71
N GLY A 263 -3.46 -21.92 -27.44
CA GLY A 263 -3.90 -21.18 -28.62
C GLY A 263 -4.81 -19.98 -28.31
N ASP A 264 -5.42 -19.42 -29.37
CA ASP A 264 -6.20 -18.17 -29.33
C ASP A 264 -7.62 -18.29 -28.74
N GLU A 265 -8.00 -19.44 -28.16
CA GLU A 265 -9.36 -19.64 -27.64
C GLU A 265 -9.62 -18.90 -26.32
N ALA A 266 -10.81 -18.27 -26.20
CA ALA A 266 -11.22 -17.49 -25.02
C ALA A 266 -11.57 -18.33 -23.77
N SER A 267 -11.60 -19.66 -23.90
CA SER A 267 -11.88 -20.65 -22.85
C SER A 267 -10.66 -21.00 -21.99
N ASN A 268 -9.48 -20.53 -22.37
CA ASN A 268 -8.20 -20.93 -21.78
C ASN A 268 -7.95 -20.33 -20.39
N ALA A 269 -6.95 -20.87 -19.69
CA ALA A 269 -6.53 -20.35 -18.41
C ALA A 269 -5.94 -18.93 -18.54
N PHE A 270 -5.76 -18.21 -17.43
CA PHE A 270 -5.10 -16.90 -17.42
C PHE A 270 -4.56 -16.56 -16.02
N LEU A 271 -3.76 -15.51 -15.96
CA LEU A 271 -3.22 -14.88 -14.75
C LEU A 271 -3.54 -13.38 -14.81
N ASN A 272 -4.73 -12.94 -14.38
CA ASN A 272 -5.13 -11.52 -14.41
C ASN A 272 -4.95 -10.85 -13.05
N SER A 273 -5.58 -11.42 -12.04
CA SER A 273 -5.49 -11.08 -10.62
C SER A 273 -5.52 -12.38 -9.81
N PRO A 274 -4.53 -13.27 -10.05
CA PRO A 274 -4.53 -14.58 -9.44
C PRO A 274 -4.36 -14.44 -7.93
N ARG A 275 -4.98 -15.32 -7.16
CA ARG A 275 -4.93 -15.38 -5.69
C ARG A 275 -5.21 -16.80 -5.20
N ASN A 276 -4.78 -17.08 -3.97
CA ASN A 276 -5.02 -18.33 -3.26
C ASN A 276 -4.60 -19.57 -4.07
N LEU A 277 -3.38 -20.05 -3.84
CA LEU A 277 -2.80 -21.20 -4.52
C LEU A 277 -2.93 -22.44 -3.63
N GLN A 278 -3.29 -23.57 -4.22
CA GLN A 278 -3.34 -24.87 -3.55
C GLN A 278 -2.62 -25.91 -4.41
N LEU A 279 -1.95 -26.88 -3.78
CA LEU A 279 -1.27 -27.97 -4.46
C LEU A 279 -1.93 -29.30 -4.09
N GLN A 280 -2.15 -30.15 -5.09
CA GLN A 280 -2.59 -31.53 -4.91
C GLN A 280 -1.83 -32.44 -5.87
N GLY A 281 -0.97 -33.30 -5.31
CA GLY A 281 -0.01 -34.05 -6.11
C GLY A 281 0.83 -33.09 -6.96
N GLU A 282 0.88 -33.33 -8.27
CA GLU A 282 1.59 -32.46 -9.22
C GLU A 282 0.69 -31.39 -9.86
N THR A 283 -0.48 -31.07 -9.27
CA THR A 283 -1.43 -30.10 -9.85
C THR A 283 -1.65 -28.92 -8.92
N LEU A 284 -1.39 -27.72 -9.43
CA LEU A 284 -1.66 -26.45 -8.78
C LEU A 284 -3.03 -25.94 -9.16
N PHE A 285 -3.78 -25.42 -8.18
CA PHE A 285 -5.08 -24.79 -8.37
C PHE A 285 -5.05 -23.36 -7.84
N TRP A 286 -5.63 -22.41 -8.57
CA TRP A 286 -5.73 -21.03 -8.13
C TRP A 286 -7.07 -20.39 -8.49
N VAL A 287 -7.38 -19.31 -7.80
CA VAL A 287 -8.50 -18.43 -8.12
C VAL A 287 -7.98 -17.24 -8.92
N ASP A 288 -8.71 -16.83 -9.95
CA ASP A 288 -8.46 -15.63 -10.71
C ASP A 288 -9.76 -14.85 -10.94
N GLU A 289 -9.68 -13.64 -11.46
CA GLU A 289 -10.79 -12.73 -11.67
C GLU A 289 -10.96 -12.35 -13.14
N LEU A 290 -12.21 -12.39 -13.60
CA LEU A 290 -12.60 -11.99 -14.95
C LEU A 290 -13.89 -11.18 -14.91
N GLY A 291 -13.78 -9.85 -15.02
CA GLY A 291 -14.96 -8.99 -15.16
C GLY A 291 -15.95 -9.06 -13.99
N GLY A 292 -15.45 -9.18 -12.75
CA GLY A 292 -16.27 -9.27 -11.54
C GLY A 292 -16.78 -10.69 -11.21
N THR A 293 -16.41 -11.70 -12.00
CA THR A 293 -16.57 -13.12 -11.63
C THR A 293 -15.24 -13.75 -11.27
N SER A 294 -15.29 -14.83 -10.51
CA SER A 294 -14.10 -15.61 -10.16
C SER A 294 -14.02 -16.88 -10.98
N VAL A 295 -12.82 -17.26 -11.35
CA VAL A 295 -12.52 -18.47 -12.11
C VAL A 295 -11.52 -19.30 -11.32
N ILE A 296 -11.80 -20.58 -11.11
CA ILE A 296 -10.83 -21.52 -10.54
C ILE A 296 -10.18 -22.26 -11.70
N GLN A 297 -8.86 -22.30 -11.68
CA GLN A 297 -8.02 -22.81 -12.75
C GLN A 297 -6.98 -23.75 -12.19
N SER A 298 -6.40 -24.59 -13.05
CA SER A 298 -5.39 -25.57 -12.67
C SER A 298 -4.28 -25.68 -13.70
N VAL A 299 -3.11 -26.14 -13.28
CA VAL A 299 -1.97 -26.48 -14.15
C VAL A 299 -1.11 -27.53 -13.46
N GLN A 300 -0.45 -28.40 -14.22
CA GLN A 300 0.56 -29.28 -13.63
C GLN A 300 1.81 -28.50 -13.20
N THR A 301 2.57 -28.98 -12.23
CA THR A 301 3.83 -28.38 -11.75
C THR A 301 4.93 -28.41 -12.81
N ASN A 302 4.80 -29.21 -13.87
CA ASN A 302 5.65 -29.11 -15.06
C ASN A 302 5.27 -27.92 -15.99
N GLY A 303 4.21 -27.20 -15.66
CA GLY A 303 3.69 -26.05 -16.41
C GLY A 303 2.88 -26.41 -17.66
N ASN A 304 2.66 -27.69 -17.94
CA ASN A 304 1.89 -28.16 -19.09
C ASN A 304 0.43 -28.41 -18.66
N SER A 305 -0.52 -28.22 -19.57
CA SER A 305 -1.96 -28.48 -19.36
C SER A 305 -2.73 -27.49 -18.46
N PRO A 306 -2.61 -26.16 -18.65
CA PRO A 306 -3.43 -25.23 -17.90
C PRO A 306 -4.91 -25.33 -18.30
N THR A 307 -5.80 -25.47 -17.33
CA THR A 307 -7.23 -25.75 -17.56
C THR A 307 -8.13 -24.91 -16.67
N ARG A 308 -9.24 -24.42 -17.21
CA ARG A 308 -10.31 -23.78 -16.43
C ARG A 308 -11.20 -24.85 -15.78
N VAL A 309 -11.36 -24.79 -14.46
CA VAL A 309 -12.07 -25.81 -13.68
C VAL A 309 -13.48 -25.34 -13.30
N VAL A 310 -13.60 -24.13 -12.75
CA VAL A 310 -14.88 -23.58 -12.28
C VAL A 310 -15.03 -22.13 -12.73
N HIS A 311 -16.25 -21.74 -13.10
CA HIS A 311 -16.66 -20.34 -13.22
C HIS A 311 -17.70 -20.03 -12.15
N SER A 312 -17.38 -19.13 -11.22
CA SER A 312 -18.23 -18.75 -10.09
C SER A 312 -18.58 -17.27 -10.16
N PRO A 313 -19.86 -16.89 -10.33
CA PRO A 313 -20.27 -15.49 -10.28
C PRO A 313 -19.95 -14.85 -8.92
N GLY A 314 -19.39 -13.63 -8.93
CA GLY A 314 -18.96 -12.94 -7.71
C GLY A 314 -17.54 -13.31 -7.26
N GLN A 315 -17.22 -12.97 -6.01
CA GLN A 315 -15.86 -13.04 -5.48
C GLN A 315 -15.62 -14.33 -4.68
N VAL A 316 -14.74 -15.18 -5.18
CA VAL A 316 -14.18 -16.32 -4.45
C VAL A 316 -12.94 -15.86 -3.69
N VAL A 317 -12.94 -15.97 -2.38
CA VAL A 317 -11.87 -15.44 -1.50
C VAL A 317 -10.87 -16.50 -1.05
N GLN A 318 -11.28 -17.78 -1.01
CA GLN A 318 -10.42 -18.89 -0.60
C GLN A 318 -10.82 -20.17 -1.33
N LEU A 319 -9.81 -20.99 -1.63
CA LEU A 319 -9.90 -22.33 -2.20
C LEU A 319 -9.21 -23.32 -1.23
N ILE A 320 -9.78 -24.52 -1.07
CA ILE A 320 -9.17 -25.63 -0.34
C ILE A 320 -9.31 -26.89 -1.19
N VAL A 321 -8.25 -27.70 -1.25
CA VAL A 321 -8.29 -29.03 -1.84
C VAL A 321 -8.41 -30.07 -0.74
N ASP A 322 -9.42 -30.94 -0.83
CA ASP A 322 -9.48 -32.18 -0.06
C ASP A 322 -8.75 -33.29 -0.83
N ALA A 323 -7.49 -33.50 -0.47
CA ALA A 323 -6.62 -34.51 -1.07
C ALA A 323 -7.20 -35.93 -0.99
N SER A 324 -7.89 -36.25 0.10
CA SER A 324 -8.36 -37.61 0.36
C SER A 324 -9.65 -37.96 -0.39
N LYS A 325 -10.41 -36.93 -0.80
CA LYS A 325 -11.67 -37.06 -1.54
C LYS A 325 -11.57 -36.59 -2.99
N GLU A 326 -10.43 -36.03 -3.40
CA GLU A 326 -10.23 -35.42 -4.71
C GLU A 326 -11.30 -34.35 -5.01
N GLN A 327 -11.54 -33.48 -4.03
CA GLN A 327 -12.56 -32.43 -4.12
C GLN A 327 -11.97 -31.04 -3.92
N LEU A 328 -12.49 -30.08 -4.68
CA LEU A 328 -12.26 -28.66 -4.51
C LEU A 328 -13.40 -28.05 -3.72
N TYR A 329 -13.05 -27.22 -2.75
CA TYR A 329 -13.98 -26.41 -1.96
C TYR A 329 -13.63 -24.95 -2.15
N TRP A 330 -14.63 -24.10 -2.33
CA TRP A 330 -14.39 -22.66 -2.44
C TRP A 330 -15.42 -21.83 -1.69
N LEU A 331 -14.93 -20.74 -1.11
CA LEU A 331 -15.73 -19.76 -0.41
C LEU A 331 -16.01 -18.57 -1.33
N ASN A 332 -17.28 -18.40 -1.71
CA ASN A 332 -17.75 -17.23 -2.43
C ASN A 332 -18.33 -16.22 -1.44
N SER A 333 -17.60 -15.13 -1.19
CA SER A 333 -17.98 -14.12 -0.20
C SER A 333 -19.12 -13.23 -0.68
N THR A 334 -19.22 -12.97 -1.99
CA THR A 334 -20.32 -12.19 -2.57
C THR A 334 -21.66 -12.92 -2.43
N ALA A 335 -21.67 -14.22 -2.70
CA ALA A 335 -22.86 -15.05 -2.59
C ALA A 335 -23.09 -15.60 -1.16
N GLY A 336 -22.14 -15.40 -0.23
CA GLY A 336 -22.23 -15.89 1.14
C GLY A 336 -22.40 -17.41 1.20
N GLN A 337 -21.58 -18.15 0.45
CA GLN A 337 -21.72 -19.61 0.33
C GLN A 337 -20.39 -20.33 0.16
N ILE A 338 -20.33 -21.56 0.68
CA ILE A 338 -19.27 -22.54 0.40
C ILE A 338 -19.84 -23.54 -0.60
N SER A 339 -19.07 -23.86 -1.63
CA SER A 339 -19.45 -24.80 -2.69
C SER A 339 -18.33 -25.82 -2.91
N ARG A 340 -18.64 -26.92 -3.61
CA ARG A 340 -17.63 -27.93 -3.95
C ARG A 340 -17.83 -28.56 -5.32
N CYS A 341 -16.79 -29.19 -5.84
CA CYS A 341 -16.80 -30.05 -7.02
C CYS A 341 -15.62 -31.03 -6.96
N ASN A 342 -15.52 -31.97 -7.90
CA ASN A 342 -14.29 -32.75 -8.02
C ASN A 342 -13.14 -31.90 -8.62
N LEU A 343 -11.91 -32.41 -8.64
CA LEU A 343 -10.74 -31.68 -9.18
C LEU A 343 -10.86 -31.29 -10.66
N GLU A 344 -11.70 -31.97 -11.43
CA GLU A 344 -11.97 -31.70 -12.85
C GLU A 344 -13.12 -30.69 -13.07
N GLY A 345 -13.74 -30.16 -12.02
CA GLY A 345 -14.86 -29.22 -12.11
C GLY A 345 -16.23 -29.87 -12.37
N ARG A 346 -16.29 -31.21 -12.36
CA ARG A 346 -17.52 -32.00 -12.48
C ARG A 346 -18.17 -32.21 -11.11
N GLN A 347 -19.40 -32.75 -11.11
CA GLN A 347 -20.18 -33.00 -9.89
C GLN A 347 -20.29 -31.76 -8.99
N MET A 348 -20.56 -30.63 -9.62
CA MET A 348 -20.58 -29.33 -8.96
C MET A 348 -21.80 -29.19 -8.05
N GLU A 349 -21.55 -28.89 -6.78
CA GLU A 349 -22.56 -28.62 -5.76
C GLU A 349 -22.40 -27.20 -5.26
N ILE A 350 -23.32 -26.32 -5.70
CA ILE A 350 -23.33 -24.92 -5.31
C ILE A 350 -24.06 -24.73 -3.98
N GLY A 351 -23.40 -24.03 -3.07
CA GLY A 351 -23.96 -23.67 -1.77
C GLY A 351 -24.21 -24.89 -0.89
N ILE A 352 -23.21 -25.73 -0.68
CA ILE A 352 -23.28 -26.76 0.35
C ILE A 352 -23.43 -26.14 1.75
N VAL A 353 -22.90 -24.92 1.95
CA VAL A 353 -23.26 -24.05 3.09
C VAL A 353 -23.71 -22.71 2.51
N LYS A 354 -24.85 -22.17 2.98
CA LYS A 354 -25.47 -20.94 2.45
C LYS A 354 -25.75 -19.95 3.57
N GLY A 355 -25.94 -18.68 3.20
CA GLY A 355 -26.35 -17.64 4.14
C GLY A 355 -25.23 -17.17 5.07
N LEU A 356 -23.97 -17.40 4.69
CA LEU A 356 -22.81 -16.98 5.45
C LEU A 356 -22.75 -15.45 5.50
N ARG A 357 -22.50 -14.88 6.68
CA ARG A 357 -22.47 -13.43 6.87
C ARG A 357 -21.05 -12.89 6.74
N ARG A 358 -20.77 -12.23 5.61
CA ARG A 358 -19.44 -11.65 5.30
C ARG A 358 -18.30 -12.62 5.62
N PRO A 359 -18.30 -13.82 5.02
CA PRO A 359 -17.32 -14.83 5.37
C PRO A 359 -15.93 -14.41 4.88
N THR A 360 -14.92 -14.61 5.73
CA THR A 360 -13.55 -14.19 5.44
C THR A 360 -12.63 -15.36 5.13
N SER A 361 -12.80 -16.49 5.81
CA SER A 361 -11.98 -17.68 5.64
C SER A 361 -12.73 -18.94 6.05
N PHE A 362 -12.30 -20.10 5.54
CA PHE A 362 -12.81 -21.42 5.91
C PHE A 362 -11.67 -22.45 6.01
N ALA A 363 -11.94 -23.55 6.70
CA ALA A 363 -11.03 -24.69 6.87
C ALA A 363 -11.83 -26.01 6.84
N LEU A 364 -11.15 -27.12 6.57
CA LEU A 364 -11.76 -28.44 6.40
C LEU A 364 -10.99 -29.48 7.22
N ASP A 365 -11.70 -30.23 8.07
CA ASP A 365 -11.22 -31.51 8.57
C ASP A 365 -11.84 -32.61 7.71
N SER A 366 -11.06 -33.10 6.74
CA SER A 366 -11.51 -34.15 5.85
C SER A 366 -11.74 -35.48 6.57
N LYS A 367 -10.94 -35.82 7.59
CA LYS A 367 -11.05 -37.11 8.28
C LYS A 367 -12.37 -37.21 9.05
N LYS A 368 -12.75 -36.13 9.74
CA LYS A 368 -14.01 -36.07 10.49
C LYS A 368 -15.18 -35.51 9.69
N GLN A 369 -14.95 -35.15 8.42
CA GLN A 369 -15.95 -34.55 7.53
C GLN A 369 -16.59 -33.32 8.20
N LYS A 370 -15.76 -32.38 8.67
CA LYS A 370 -16.20 -31.14 9.30
C LYS A 370 -15.72 -29.92 8.55
N LEU A 371 -16.60 -28.94 8.43
CA LEU A 371 -16.29 -27.62 7.90
C LEU A 371 -16.21 -26.60 9.03
N PHE A 372 -15.29 -25.66 8.88
CA PHE A 372 -15.11 -24.52 9.76
C PHE A 372 -15.09 -23.26 8.92
N TRP A 373 -15.72 -22.19 9.37
CA TRP A 373 -15.62 -20.90 8.68
C TRP A 373 -15.66 -19.74 9.66
N ALA A 374 -15.10 -18.62 9.23
CA ALA A 374 -15.14 -17.38 9.95
C ALA A 374 -16.12 -16.41 9.27
N GLU A 375 -16.98 -15.82 10.09
CA GLU A 375 -17.95 -14.80 9.68
C GLU A 375 -17.67 -13.50 10.42
N ASN A 376 -17.99 -12.38 9.78
CA ASN A 376 -17.95 -11.07 10.41
C ASN A 376 -19.38 -10.57 10.63
N ASP A 377 -19.86 -10.72 11.86
CA ASP A 377 -21.16 -10.20 12.25
C ASP A 377 -21.04 -8.70 12.55
N LYS A 378 -21.96 -7.90 12.00
CA LYS A 378 -22.09 -6.49 12.38
C LYS A 378 -23.28 -6.40 13.34
N SER A 379 -23.13 -5.62 14.41
CA SER A 379 -24.29 -5.16 15.19
C SER A 379 -25.37 -4.58 14.27
N ALA A 380 -26.64 -4.61 14.69
CA ALA A 380 -27.74 -3.93 13.99
C ALA A 380 -27.47 -2.42 13.79
N THR A 381 -26.59 -1.84 14.62
CA THR A 381 -26.11 -0.44 14.54
C THR A 381 -24.88 -0.26 13.65
N GLY A 382 -24.27 -1.33 13.13
CA GLY A 382 -23.04 -1.30 12.32
C GLY A 382 -21.75 -1.14 13.12
N THR A 383 -21.83 -0.59 14.33
CA THR A 383 -20.71 -0.04 15.12
C THR A 383 -19.68 -1.07 15.60
N ILE A 384 -20.13 -2.25 16.04
CA ILE A 384 -19.25 -3.32 16.52
C ILE A 384 -19.22 -4.43 15.48
N SER A 385 -18.03 -4.84 15.06
CA SER A 385 -17.86 -6.08 14.28
C SER A 385 -17.24 -7.16 15.17
N ARG A 386 -17.83 -8.35 15.16
CA ARG A 386 -17.23 -9.51 15.84
C ARG A 386 -17.02 -10.62 14.85
N GLY A 387 -15.79 -11.09 14.76
CA GLY A 387 -15.47 -12.33 14.10
C GLY A 387 -16.05 -13.51 14.90
N VAL A 388 -16.75 -14.38 14.20
CA VAL A 388 -17.32 -15.60 14.78
C VAL A 388 -16.76 -16.79 14.02
N LEU A 389 -16.15 -17.71 14.76
CA LEU A 389 -15.74 -19.00 14.24
C LEU A 389 -16.91 -19.96 14.36
N MET A 390 -17.29 -20.56 13.24
CA MET A 390 -18.43 -21.45 13.08
C MET A 390 -17.95 -22.82 12.62
N SER A 391 -18.73 -23.84 12.92
CA SER A 391 -18.51 -25.21 12.46
C SER A 391 -19.81 -25.85 12.00
N SER A 392 -19.69 -26.83 11.12
CA SER A 392 -20.74 -27.80 10.88
C SER A 392 -20.14 -29.12 10.46
N ASP A 393 -20.93 -30.18 10.56
CA ASP A 393 -20.63 -31.37 9.77
C ASP A 393 -20.74 -31.01 8.28
N LEU A 394 -19.93 -31.68 7.47
CA LEU A 394 -19.95 -31.52 6.03
C LEU A 394 -21.22 -32.20 5.48
N PRO A 395 -22.11 -31.44 4.82
CA PRO A 395 -23.34 -32.02 4.30
C PRO A 395 -23.05 -33.00 3.16
N LYS A 396 -23.92 -34.01 3.03
CA LYS A 396 -23.81 -35.03 1.98
C LYS A 396 -24.21 -34.48 0.61
N SER A 397 -25.01 -33.42 0.57
CA SER A 397 -25.43 -32.74 -0.68
C SER A 397 -25.85 -31.29 -0.44
N SER A 398 -25.98 -30.49 -1.52
CA SER A 398 -26.37 -29.07 -1.46
C SER A 398 -27.83 -28.78 -1.08
N ILE A 399 -28.66 -29.83 -0.95
CA ILE A 399 -30.06 -29.74 -0.50
C ILE A 399 -30.23 -30.02 1.00
N GLU A 400 -29.20 -30.55 1.66
CA GLU A 400 -29.23 -30.82 3.09
C GLU A 400 -29.12 -29.52 3.88
N GLU A 401 -29.95 -29.38 4.91
CA GLU A 401 -29.91 -28.21 5.77
C GLU A 401 -28.71 -28.31 6.71
N VAL A 402 -27.83 -27.32 6.64
CA VAL A 402 -26.68 -27.21 7.55
C VAL A 402 -27.16 -26.57 8.83
N SER A 403 -26.74 -27.13 9.97
CA SER A 403 -26.94 -26.54 11.30
C SER A 403 -25.59 -26.04 11.85
N PRO A 404 -25.23 -24.76 11.61
CA PRO A 404 -24.00 -24.19 12.13
C PRO A 404 -23.95 -24.15 13.64
N ASN A 405 -22.83 -24.58 14.21
CA ASN A 405 -22.51 -24.42 15.62
C ASN A 405 -21.41 -23.38 15.77
N LYS A 406 -21.65 -22.39 16.64
CA LYS A 406 -20.63 -21.41 17.01
C LYS A 406 -19.55 -22.09 17.84
N ILE A 407 -18.30 -22.01 17.38
CA ILE A 407 -17.10 -22.43 18.10
C ILE A 407 -16.71 -21.34 19.09
N HIS A 408 -16.44 -20.15 18.57
CA HIS A 408 -15.90 -19.05 19.37
C HIS A 408 -16.28 -17.70 18.78
N THR A 409 -16.41 -16.70 19.65
CA THR A 409 -16.54 -15.29 19.26
C THR A 409 -15.22 -14.63 19.59
N LEU A 410 -14.52 -14.12 18.58
CA LEU A 410 -13.28 -13.37 18.77
C LEU A 410 -13.56 -12.13 19.63
N ASP A 411 -12.48 -11.56 20.17
CA ASP A 411 -12.56 -10.33 20.95
C ASP A 411 -13.26 -9.19 20.18
N VAL A 412 -13.74 -8.21 20.95
CA VAL A 412 -14.45 -7.06 20.39
C VAL A 412 -13.59 -6.39 19.33
N ASP A 413 -14.19 -6.10 18.17
CA ASP A 413 -13.50 -5.48 17.05
C ASP A 413 -12.28 -6.28 16.59
N MET A 414 -12.36 -7.61 16.64
CA MET A 414 -11.45 -8.51 15.95
C MET A 414 -12.21 -9.38 14.94
N TYR A 415 -11.56 -9.67 13.82
CA TYR A 415 -12.06 -10.55 12.79
C TYR A 415 -10.98 -11.48 12.24
N ALA A 416 -11.36 -12.68 11.84
CA ALA A 416 -10.41 -13.61 11.22
C ALA A 416 -10.06 -13.14 9.81
N VAL A 417 -8.78 -13.08 9.49
CA VAL A 417 -8.27 -12.83 8.13
C VAL A 417 -7.71 -14.09 7.47
N GLY A 418 -7.35 -15.10 8.26
CA GLY A 418 -6.95 -16.41 7.77
C GLY A 418 -7.22 -17.47 8.82
N MET A 419 -7.67 -18.64 8.37
CA MET A 419 -7.92 -19.79 9.22
C MET A 419 -7.47 -21.07 8.53
N THR A 420 -6.90 -21.99 9.30
CA THR A 420 -6.54 -23.32 8.84
C THR A 420 -6.73 -24.34 9.96
N PHE A 421 -6.90 -25.61 9.58
CA PHE A 421 -7.08 -26.72 10.53
C PHE A 421 -5.76 -27.49 10.69
N ASN A 422 -5.33 -27.69 11.93
CA ASN A 422 -4.21 -28.56 12.28
C ASN A 422 -4.73 -29.96 12.62
N PRO A 423 -4.57 -30.96 11.74
CA PRO A 423 -5.04 -32.32 11.99
C PRO A 423 -4.23 -33.08 13.06
N GLN A 424 -3.01 -32.65 13.38
CA GLN A 424 -2.17 -33.31 14.39
C GLN A 424 -2.64 -32.98 15.81
N GLU A 425 -3.00 -31.71 16.04
CA GLU A 425 -3.42 -31.19 17.35
C GLU A 425 -4.94 -31.10 17.50
N ASP A 426 -5.70 -31.41 16.45
CA ASP A 426 -7.17 -31.27 16.39
C ASP A 426 -7.64 -29.84 16.76
N GLN A 427 -6.91 -28.85 16.24
CA GLN A 427 -7.10 -27.44 16.55
C GLN A 427 -7.24 -26.60 15.29
N LEU A 428 -7.97 -25.50 15.39
CA LEU A 428 -7.94 -24.42 14.41
C LEU A 428 -6.82 -23.45 14.78
N ALA A 429 -6.10 -22.99 13.76
CA ALA A 429 -5.22 -21.83 13.86
C ALA A 429 -5.87 -20.68 13.10
N VAL A 430 -5.85 -19.49 13.71
CA VAL A 430 -6.52 -18.30 13.18
C VAL A 430 -5.57 -17.11 13.32
N ILE A 431 -5.31 -16.43 12.20
CA ILE A 431 -4.83 -15.06 12.25
C ILE A 431 -6.07 -14.18 12.33
N ALA A 432 -6.23 -13.49 13.45
CA ALA A 432 -7.24 -12.47 13.61
C ALA A 432 -6.59 -11.10 13.50
N ALA A 433 -7.18 -10.27 12.66
CA ALA A 433 -6.87 -8.86 12.61
C ALA A 433 -7.83 -8.13 13.52
N GLU A 434 -7.37 -7.08 14.14
CA GLU A 434 -8.28 -6.11 14.71
C GLU A 434 -9.04 -5.46 13.54
N LYS A 435 -10.37 -5.38 13.65
CA LYS A 435 -11.16 -4.36 12.94
C LYS A 435 -10.32 -3.11 13.12
N PRO A 436 -9.87 -2.45 12.03
CA PRO A 436 -9.41 -1.09 12.18
C PRO A 436 -10.56 -0.43 12.91
N LEU A 437 -10.38 -0.13 14.21
CA LEU A 437 -11.42 0.52 14.96
C LEU A 437 -11.74 1.69 14.05
N GLU A 438 -13.01 1.84 13.78
CA GLU A 438 -13.44 3.13 13.34
C GLU A 438 -13.22 4.00 14.59
N GLY A 439 -12.00 4.55 14.72
CA GLY A 439 -11.42 4.78 16.04
C GLY A 439 -9.97 4.39 16.27
N TYR A 440 -9.29 3.60 15.41
CA TYR A 440 -7.86 3.35 15.60
C TYR A 440 -7.07 4.55 15.09
N ILE A 441 -7.16 5.61 15.87
CA ILE A 441 -6.12 6.60 16.02
C ILE A 441 -5.50 6.15 17.30
N GLY A 442 -4.25 5.69 17.24
CA GLY A 442 -3.54 5.20 18.41
C GLY A 442 -3.87 6.09 19.60
N HIS A 443 -4.57 5.48 20.56
CA HIS A 443 -4.80 6.11 21.85
C HIS A 443 -3.43 6.48 22.36
N HIS A 444 -3.29 7.66 23.00
CA HIS A 444 -2.07 8.21 23.62
C HIS A 444 -1.36 7.24 24.59
N SER A 445 -0.91 6.12 24.07
CA SER A 445 -0.39 4.99 24.78
C SER A 445 1.08 4.96 24.42
N GLY A 446 1.94 4.77 25.41
CA GLY A 446 3.35 4.47 25.12
C GLY A 446 3.54 3.08 24.51
N THR A 447 2.46 2.34 24.22
CA THR A 447 2.47 0.92 23.86
C THR A 447 2.12 0.73 22.39
N VAL A 448 3.11 0.29 21.63
CA VAL A 448 2.96 -0.09 20.23
C VAL A 448 1.85 -1.14 20.05
N HIS A 449 0.89 -0.83 19.19
CA HIS A 449 -0.23 -1.72 18.88
C HIS A 449 0.09 -2.67 17.72
N ALA A 450 0.02 -3.98 17.96
CA ALA A 450 0.05 -4.99 16.90
C ALA A 450 -1.35 -5.16 16.32
N THR A 451 -1.51 -5.10 15.00
CA THR A 451 -2.85 -5.15 14.39
C THR A 451 -3.33 -6.57 14.06
N HIS A 452 -2.42 -7.55 14.09
CA HIS A 452 -2.71 -8.95 13.80
C HIS A 452 -2.19 -9.84 14.93
N HIS A 453 -2.94 -10.90 15.20
CA HIS A 453 -2.67 -11.81 16.31
C HIS A 453 -2.93 -13.25 15.85
N LEU A 454 -2.04 -14.16 16.23
CA LEU A 454 -2.18 -15.59 15.96
C LEU A 454 -2.75 -16.29 17.19
N PHE A 455 -3.81 -17.06 16.99
CA PHE A 455 -4.44 -17.87 18.04
C PHE A 455 -4.65 -19.30 17.58
N THR A 456 -4.68 -20.22 18.54
CA THR A 456 -5.22 -21.56 18.34
C THR A 456 -6.43 -21.78 19.23
N CYS A 457 -7.36 -22.61 18.76
CA CYS A 457 -8.50 -23.06 19.54
C CYS A 457 -8.89 -24.49 19.18
N SER A 458 -9.49 -25.23 20.10
CA SER A 458 -10.05 -26.53 19.75
C SER A 458 -11.24 -26.38 18.80
N VAL A 459 -11.55 -27.42 18.05
CA VAL A 459 -12.72 -27.46 17.15
C VAL A 459 -14.07 -27.34 17.87
N THR A 460 -14.09 -27.39 19.21
CA THR A 460 -15.29 -27.17 20.04
C THR A 460 -15.28 -25.80 20.74
N GLY A 461 -14.24 -24.99 20.54
CA GLY A 461 -14.11 -23.65 21.12
C GLY A 461 -13.53 -23.61 22.52
N SER A 462 -13.07 -24.76 23.03
CA SER A 462 -12.29 -24.85 24.28
C SER A 462 -10.80 -24.58 24.00
N ASN A 463 -10.03 -24.27 25.05
CA ASN A 463 -8.56 -24.13 24.99
C ASN A 463 -8.05 -23.11 23.96
N ILE A 464 -8.46 -21.86 24.12
CA ILE A 464 -8.04 -20.77 23.25
C ILE A 464 -6.73 -20.20 23.75
N ASN A 465 -5.70 -20.25 22.90
CA ASN A 465 -4.36 -19.81 23.25
C ASN A 465 -3.86 -18.79 22.23
N LYS A 466 -3.39 -17.64 22.71
CA LYS A 466 -2.67 -16.67 21.88
C LYS A 466 -1.22 -17.12 21.74
N ILE A 467 -0.75 -17.23 20.50
CA ILE A 467 0.66 -17.50 20.22
C ILE A 467 1.39 -16.15 20.12
N PRO A 468 2.39 -15.87 20.96
CA PRO A 468 3.11 -14.61 20.91
C PRO A 468 3.99 -14.57 19.65
N VAL A 469 3.63 -13.71 18.69
CA VAL A 469 4.39 -13.51 17.45
C VAL A 469 4.75 -12.04 17.31
N SER A 470 6.04 -11.74 17.36
CA SER A 470 6.56 -10.38 17.13
C SER A 470 6.71 -10.14 15.62
N GLY A 471 6.21 -9.01 15.13
CA GLY A 471 6.25 -8.65 13.69
C GLY A 471 5.18 -9.30 12.82
N LEU A 472 4.13 -9.88 13.42
CA LEU A 472 2.96 -10.35 12.69
C LEU A 472 2.06 -9.16 12.36
N ASP A 473 1.97 -8.81 11.08
CA ASP A 473 1.14 -7.69 10.65
C ASP A 473 0.74 -7.77 9.18
N LEU A 474 -0.40 -7.17 8.81
CA LEU A 474 -0.96 -7.18 7.44
C LEU A 474 -0.96 -8.59 6.83
N ALA A 475 -1.26 -9.58 7.66
CA ALA A 475 -1.07 -10.98 7.36
C ALA A 475 -2.33 -11.60 6.74
N SER A 476 -2.14 -12.49 5.78
CA SER A 476 -3.18 -13.24 5.09
C SER A 476 -2.71 -14.65 4.72
N ASN A 477 -3.60 -15.50 4.20
CA ASN A 477 -3.24 -16.83 3.68
C ASN A 477 -2.47 -17.72 4.69
N LEU A 478 -3.02 -17.89 5.88
CA LEU A 478 -2.45 -18.77 6.91
C LEU A 478 -2.43 -20.25 6.44
N SER A 479 -1.30 -20.91 6.60
CA SER A 479 -1.15 -22.36 6.44
C SER A 479 -0.25 -22.95 7.54
N ILE A 480 -0.26 -24.28 7.65
CA ILE A 480 0.61 -25.03 8.56
C ILE A 480 1.40 -26.02 7.72
N ILE A 481 2.72 -26.00 7.85
CA ILE A 481 3.64 -26.89 7.13
C ILE A 481 4.66 -27.38 8.15
N ASP A 482 4.79 -28.70 8.29
CA ASP A 482 5.70 -29.35 9.25
C ASP A 482 5.62 -28.81 10.69
N GLY A 483 4.40 -28.44 11.12
CA GLY A 483 4.12 -27.90 12.44
C GLY A 483 4.40 -26.40 12.60
N ASN A 484 5.06 -25.74 11.64
CA ASN A 484 5.27 -24.30 11.64
C ASN A 484 4.10 -23.57 10.98
N TYR A 485 3.87 -22.32 11.39
CA TYR A 485 2.85 -21.46 10.78
C TYR A 485 3.47 -20.62 9.67
N TYR A 486 2.76 -20.51 8.56
CA TYR A 486 3.16 -19.71 7.40
C TYR A 486 2.02 -18.78 6.99
N TRP A 487 2.36 -17.60 6.49
CA TRP A 487 1.39 -16.62 5.98
C TRP A 487 2.03 -15.71 4.95
N THR A 488 1.21 -14.98 4.20
CA THR A 488 1.69 -13.85 3.39
C THR A 488 1.52 -12.57 4.19
N GLN A 489 2.49 -11.65 4.13
CA GLN A 489 2.32 -10.30 4.66
C GLN A 489 3.05 -9.27 3.82
N SER A 490 2.54 -8.03 3.82
CA SER A 490 3.25 -6.92 3.19
C SER A 490 4.64 -6.80 3.79
N ALA A 491 5.64 -6.65 2.93
CA ALA A 491 6.99 -6.45 3.40
C ALA A 491 7.03 -5.18 4.24
N SER A 492 7.63 -5.30 5.41
CA SER A 492 8.02 -4.14 6.18
C SER A 492 9.52 -3.98 6.09
N TYR A 493 9.92 -2.74 5.92
CA TYR A 493 11.30 -2.34 5.99
C TYR A 493 11.69 -2.19 7.44
N TYR A 494 10.98 -1.34 8.17
CA TYR A 494 11.32 -0.89 9.51
C TYR A 494 10.01 -0.83 10.30
N HIS A 495 10.00 -1.49 11.46
CA HIS A 495 8.86 -1.46 12.37
C HIS A 495 9.12 -0.56 13.56
N ASP A 496 8.05 -0.05 14.16
CA ASP A 496 8.07 0.63 15.46
C ASP A 496 9.02 1.83 15.48
N VAL A 497 8.95 2.64 14.42
CA VAL A 497 9.77 3.85 14.30
C VAL A 497 9.07 5.02 14.97
N TYR A 498 9.74 5.64 15.94
CA TYR A 498 9.27 6.84 16.61
C TYR A 498 9.75 8.10 15.86
N ILE A 499 8.81 8.89 15.33
CA ILE A 499 9.06 10.15 14.63
C ILE A 499 8.55 11.32 15.48
N THR A 500 9.36 12.36 15.60
CA THR A 500 8.99 13.61 16.31
C THR A 500 9.31 14.83 15.45
N MET A 501 8.89 16.02 15.90
CA MET A 501 9.21 17.29 15.22
C MET A 501 10.71 17.62 15.22
N ASN A 502 11.42 17.30 16.31
CA ASN A 502 12.80 17.75 16.52
C ASN A 502 13.86 16.65 16.34
N ALA A 503 13.44 15.40 16.16
CA ALA A 503 14.31 14.26 15.89
C ALA A 503 13.89 13.60 14.58
N PRO A 504 14.40 14.09 13.43
CA PRO A 504 14.09 13.49 12.15
C PRO A 504 14.68 12.09 12.04
N VAL A 505 13.92 11.18 11.44
CA VAL A 505 14.37 9.84 11.09
C VAL A 505 15.04 9.87 9.72
N GLU A 506 16.25 9.32 9.65
CA GLU A 506 16.92 9.01 8.39
C GLU A 506 16.46 7.60 7.95
N PHE A 507 15.94 7.48 6.74
CA PHE A 507 15.48 6.23 6.15
C PHE A 507 16.10 6.05 4.78
N ASP A 508 16.97 5.05 4.64
CA ASP A 508 17.52 4.66 3.35
C ASP A 508 16.54 3.72 2.66
N SER A 509 15.91 4.19 1.58
CA SER A 509 14.91 3.43 0.87
C SER A 509 15.56 2.27 0.10
N PRO A 510 15.14 1.03 0.36
CA PRO A 510 15.74 -0.15 -0.29
C PRO A 510 15.33 -0.28 -1.76
N THR A 511 14.29 0.41 -2.20
CA THR A 511 13.68 0.23 -3.53
C THR A 511 14.14 1.24 -4.58
N ASN A 512 14.73 2.37 -4.17
CA ASN A 512 15.17 3.40 -5.10
C ASN A 512 16.55 4.00 -4.77
N GLY A 513 17.24 3.48 -3.75
CA GLY A 513 18.57 3.93 -3.36
C GLY A 513 18.63 5.40 -2.94
N HIS A 514 17.48 6.00 -2.58
CA HIS A 514 17.43 7.36 -2.06
C HIS A 514 17.38 7.33 -0.54
N SER A 515 18.18 8.19 0.09
CA SER A 515 18.06 8.49 1.50
C SER A 515 16.97 9.54 1.70
N TYR A 516 16.13 9.31 2.70
CA TYR A 516 15.05 10.19 3.08
C TYR A 516 15.24 10.67 4.51
N ARG A 517 14.86 11.92 4.75
CA ARG A 517 14.77 12.50 6.07
C ARG A 517 13.32 12.85 6.35
N LEU A 518 12.80 12.24 7.40
CA LEU A 518 11.40 12.36 7.79
C LEU A 518 11.29 13.04 9.14
N PHE A 519 10.39 14.00 9.25
CA PHE A 519 10.02 14.58 10.53
C PHE A 519 8.52 14.80 10.54
N GLN A 520 7.96 14.82 11.74
CA GLN A 520 6.59 15.22 11.92
C GLN A 520 6.54 16.75 11.92
N GLU A 521 6.07 17.32 10.80
CA GLU A 521 6.00 18.76 10.59
C GLU A 521 4.91 19.39 11.45
N SER A 522 3.78 18.71 11.51
CA SER A 522 2.63 19.14 12.26
C SER A 522 1.70 17.96 12.49
N PHE A 523 0.62 18.24 13.21
CA PHE A 523 -0.56 17.43 13.16
C PHE A 523 -1.73 18.35 12.86
N SER A 524 -2.72 17.79 12.21
CA SER A 524 -4.02 18.41 12.08
C SER A 524 -4.87 17.74 13.20
N GLY A 525 -5.67 18.51 13.97
CA GLY A 525 -6.85 17.98 14.70
C GLY A 525 -7.25 18.72 15.95
N PRO A 526 -8.39 18.35 16.56
CA PRO A 526 -9.29 17.26 16.17
C PRO A 526 -10.42 17.65 15.18
N TRP A 527 -10.79 16.76 14.26
CA TRP A 527 -12.08 16.82 13.54
C TRP A 527 -13.12 15.98 14.26
N LYS A 528 -14.39 16.39 14.17
CA LYS A 528 -15.52 15.76 14.84
C LYS A 528 -16.45 15.07 13.84
N PRO A 529 -17.28 14.09 14.29
CA PRO A 529 -18.38 13.57 13.48
C PRO A 529 -19.22 14.69 12.87
N GLY A 530 -19.45 14.63 11.56
CA GLY A 530 -20.09 15.67 10.75
C GLY A 530 -19.12 16.58 9.98
N ASP A 531 -17.83 16.64 10.32
CA ASP A 531 -16.84 17.37 9.54
C ASP A 531 -16.47 16.60 8.26
N PRO A 532 -16.29 17.25 7.09
CA PRO A 532 -15.95 16.56 5.84
C PRO A 532 -14.69 15.69 5.91
N GLU A 533 -13.65 16.16 6.61
CA GLU A 533 -12.40 15.42 6.80
C GLU A 533 -12.59 14.20 7.72
N TYR A 534 -13.47 14.32 8.71
CA TYR A 534 -13.83 13.23 9.60
C TYR A 534 -14.57 12.13 8.83
N GLU A 535 -15.67 12.48 8.17
CA GLU A 535 -16.52 11.54 7.40
C GLU A 535 -15.78 10.90 6.21
N ARG A 536 -14.69 11.52 5.74
CA ARG A 536 -13.84 10.98 4.67
C ARG A 536 -12.96 9.84 5.15
N VAL A 537 -12.33 10.01 6.30
CA VAL A 537 -11.28 9.10 6.80
C VAL A 537 -11.88 8.06 7.73
N ILE A 538 -12.85 8.48 8.52
CA ILE A 538 -13.47 7.68 9.55
C ILE A 538 -14.76 7.10 8.99
N PRO A 539 -14.91 5.77 8.92
CA PRO A 539 -16.10 5.20 8.34
C PRO A 539 -17.34 5.47 9.21
N ALA A 540 -18.53 5.44 8.59
CA ALA A 540 -19.75 5.95 9.21
C ALA A 540 -20.25 5.14 10.41
N ASP A 541 -19.76 3.90 10.59
CA ASP A 541 -20.04 3.07 11.75
C ASP A 541 -19.14 3.40 12.97
N SER A 542 -18.27 4.41 12.85
CA SER A 542 -17.32 4.83 13.87
C SER A 542 -17.91 5.29 15.19
N GLN A 543 -17.29 4.86 16.28
CA GLN A 543 -17.50 5.40 17.62
C GLN A 543 -16.42 6.41 18.02
N GLN A 544 -15.51 6.74 17.10
CA GLN A 544 -14.52 7.77 17.33
C GLN A 544 -15.21 9.14 17.54
N GLU A 545 -14.63 9.96 18.39
CA GLU A 545 -15.15 11.32 18.64
C GLU A 545 -14.21 12.40 18.14
N ASP A 546 -12.96 12.04 17.82
CA ASP A 546 -11.88 12.93 17.40
C ASP A 546 -11.04 12.28 16.31
N LEU A 547 -10.84 12.94 15.17
CA LEU A 547 -9.83 12.57 14.18
C LEU A 547 -8.59 13.45 14.32
N TYR A 548 -7.40 12.84 14.36
CA TYR A 548 -6.11 13.52 14.24
C TYR A 548 -5.36 12.97 13.04
N LEU A 549 -4.69 13.84 12.30
CA LEU A 549 -3.84 13.47 11.16
C LEU A 549 -2.41 13.89 11.47
N SER A 550 -1.47 12.97 11.36
CA SER A 550 -0.04 13.29 11.44
C SER A 550 0.46 13.75 10.07
N VAL A 551 1.06 14.95 10.03
CA VAL A 551 1.65 15.50 8.80
C VAL A 551 3.15 15.26 8.86
N LEU A 552 3.62 14.39 7.97
CA LEU A 552 5.03 14.05 7.84
C LEU A 552 5.61 14.75 6.62
N THR A 553 6.69 15.52 6.80
CA THR A 553 7.49 15.96 5.66
C THR A 553 8.49 14.87 5.32
N VAL A 554 8.53 14.47 4.05
CA VAL A 554 9.52 13.53 3.52
C VAL A 554 10.43 14.30 2.58
N ASN A 555 11.68 14.49 2.99
CA ASN A 555 12.68 15.16 2.17
C ASN A 555 13.71 14.17 1.66
N ARG A 556 14.15 14.33 0.42
CA ARG A 556 15.32 13.62 -0.09
C ARG A 556 16.58 14.17 0.62
N ASP A 557 17.37 13.31 1.25
CA ASP A 557 18.68 13.67 1.77
C ASP A 557 19.71 13.55 0.64
N PRO A 558 20.34 14.66 0.18
CA PRO A 558 21.36 14.63 -0.86
C PRO A 558 22.69 14.00 -0.39
N GLY A 559 22.77 13.55 0.86
CA GLY A 559 23.92 12.89 1.44
C GLY A 559 24.86 13.83 2.20
N ARG A 560 25.69 13.22 3.06
CA ARG A 560 26.56 13.95 4.01
C ARG A 560 27.52 14.93 3.32
N ALA A 561 28.01 14.62 2.12
CA ALA A 561 28.96 15.45 1.39
C ALA A 561 28.36 16.81 0.99
N ILE A 562 27.16 16.79 0.40
CA ILE A 562 26.45 18.01 -0.03
C ILE A 562 25.98 18.79 1.21
N ARG A 563 25.47 18.09 2.22
CA ARG A 563 25.03 18.68 3.50
C ARG A 563 26.14 19.46 4.20
N ASN A 564 27.35 18.92 4.23
CA ASN A 564 28.47 19.51 4.94
C ASN A 564 29.29 20.49 4.09
N LEU A 565 28.97 20.67 2.81
CA LEU A 565 29.71 21.56 1.91
C LEU A 565 29.66 23.01 2.41
N GLY A 566 28.51 23.47 2.92
CA GLY A 566 28.37 24.80 3.52
C GLY A 566 29.27 24.98 4.76
N CYS A 567 29.28 24.00 5.67
CA CYS A 567 30.18 24.01 6.83
C CYS A 567 31.65 24.00 6.41
N LEU A 568 32.00 23.22 5.39
CA LEU A 568 33.35 23.17 4.85
C LEU A 568 33.77 24.51 4.22
N ILE A 569 32.88 25.19 3.50
CA ILE A 569 33.10 26.55 2.98
C ILE A 569 33.31 27.55 4.11
N VAL A 570 32.51 27.48 5.20
CA VAL A 570 32.67 28.35 6.37
C VAL A 570 34.01 28.10 7.07
N CYS A 571 34.36 26.83 7.33
CA CYS A 571 35.65 26.46 7.91
C CYS A 571 36.82 26.92 7.04
N LEU A 572 36.71 26.77 5.72
CA LEU A 572 37.71 27.24 4.76
C LEU A 572 37.82 28.76 4.77
N GLY A 573 36.70 29.48 4.82
CA GLY A 573 36.67 30.93 4.92
C GLY A 573 37.34 31.45 6.20
N ILE A 574 37.07 30.80 7.34
CA ILE A 574 37.74 31.09 8.62
C ILE A 574 39.25 30.81 8.50
N ALA A 575 39.65 29.66 7.96
CA ALA A 575 41.05 29.30 7.77
C ALA A 575 41.77 30.33 6.87
N ILE A 576 41.16 30.74 5.76
CA ILE A 576 41.67 31.78 4.86
C ILE A 576 41.79 33.12 5.60
N MET A 577 40.80 33.51 6.40
CA MET A 577 40.85 34.75 7.18
C MET A 577 42.02 34.77 8.16
N PHE A 578 42.26 33.67 8.89
CA PHE A 578 43.41 33.54 9.78
C PHE A 578 44.74 33.55 8.99
N TYR A 579 44.79 32.86 7.86
CA TYR A 579 45.97 32.85 6.99
C TYR A 579 46.30 34.25 6.44
N MET A 580 45.30 34.98 5.94
CA MET A 580 45.42 36.36 5.45
C MET A 580 45.86 37.32 6.56
N LYS A 581 45.30 37.18 7.77
CA LYS A 581 45.66 37.99 8.94
C LYS A 581 47.08 37.73 9.42
N ALA A 582 47.56 36.49 9.33
CA ALA A 582 48.92 36.13 9.74
C ALA A 582 49.99 36.57 8.73
N TYR A 583 49.70 36.49 7.42
CA TYR A 583 50.72 36.68 6.38
C TYR A 583 50.62 38.00 5.59
N PHE A 584 49.42 38.59 5.44
CA PHE A 584 49.23 39.78 4.59
C PHE A 584 48.89 41.07 5.36
N PHE A 585 48.29 40.98 6.55
CA PHE A 585 47.91 42.14 7.35
C PHE A 585 48.68 42.21 8.69
N LYS A 586 49.94 42.64 8.66
CA LYS A 586 50.67 42.96 9.90
C LYS A 586 50.00 44.15 10.61
N PRO A 587 49.85 44.13 11.94
CA PRO A 587 49.29 45.26 12.68
C PRO A 587 50.17 46.50 12.47
N ARG A 588 49.57 47.60 12.02
CA ARG A 588 50.27 48.89 11.89
C ARG A 588 50.58 49.38 13.32
N ARG A 589 51.85 49.33 13.71
CA ARG A 589 52.34 49.89 14.99
C ARG A 589 51.89 51.36 15.09
N LYS A 590 51.03 51.69 16.06
CA LYS A 590 50.73 53.08 16.41
C LYS A 590 52.06 53.78 16.76
N LYS A 591 52.44 54.81 16.00
CA LYS A 591 53.52 55.73 16.39
C LYS A 591 53.08 56.43 17.68
N ALA A 592 53.86 56.26 18.74
CA ALA A 592 53.72 57.06 19.95
C ALA A 592 53.93 58.55 19.59
N ALA A 593 52.98 59.39 20.00
CA ALA A 593 53.10 60.83 19.93
C ALA A 593 54.09 61.31 21.03
N GLY A 594 54.78 62.40 20.71
CA GLY A 594 56.00 62.86 21.37
C GLY A 594 55.91 63.13 22.87
N VAL A 595 57.09 63.05 23.50
CA VAL A 595 57.39 63.64 24.80
C VAL A 595 58.29 64.86 24.54
N PRO A 596 57.99 66.05 25.11
CA PRO A 596 58.85 67.23 25.02
C PRO A 596 60.01 67.14 26.02
N ALA A 597 61.04 67.94 25.75
CA ALA A 597 62.32 67.98 26.43
C ALA A 597 62.22 68.38 27.92
N ASP A 598 63.01 67.65 28.72
CA ASP A 598 63.91 68.11 29.79
C ASP A 598 63.39 69.16 30.80
N GLU A 599 63.19 68.71 32.05
CA GLU A 599 63.51 69.50 33.24
C GLU A 599 63.77 68.57 34.44
N THR A 600 65.06 68.48 34.80
CA THR A 600 65.68 68.39 36.13
C THR A 600 65.12 67.51 37.27
N ASN A 601 66.11 66.87 37.91
CA ASN A 601 66.25 66.55 39.34
C ASN A 601 65.92 65.13 39.84
N ASP A 602 67.03 64.46 40.15
CA ASP A 602 67.38 63.90 41.46
C ASP A 602 66.71 62.62 41.97
N THR A 603 67.57 61.60 41.96
CA THR A 603 67.90 60.69 43.06
C THR A 603 66.97 59.54 43.45
N ALA A 604 67.61 58.37 43.41
CA ALA A 604 67.61 57.30 44.42
C ALA A 604 66.68 56.07 44.24
N THR A 605 67.36 54.96 43.90
CA THR A 605 67.29 53.62 44.55
C THR A 605 65.94 52.89 44.62
N ASN A 606 65.76 51.75 43.95
CA ASN A 606 66.23 50.40 44.33
C ASN A 606 65.53 49.31 43.48
N THR A 607 66.24 48.20 43.35
CA THR A 607 65.95 46.93 42.65
C THR A 607 64.96 46.02 43.43
N PRO A 608 64.58 44.81 42.95
CA PRO A 608 63.18 44.37 42.83
C PRO A 608 62.79 43.14 43.70
N GLU A 609 61.49 42.82 43.79
CA GLU A 609 60.95 41.51 44.22
C GLU A 609 59.58 41.34 43.54
N GLU A 610 59.40 40.35 42.66
CA GLU A 610 58.93 38.96 42.92
C GLU A 610 57.41 38.82 43.11
N ALA A 611 56.86 37.83 42.40
CA ALA A 611 55.49 37.30 42.51
C ALA A 611 55.28 36.65 43.89
N PRO A 612 54.06 36.24 44.33
CA PRO A 612 53.36 35.07 43.77
C PRO A 612 51.80 35.14 43.90
N SER A 613 51.04 34.41 43.07
CA SER A 613 50.35 33.12 43.31
C SER A 613 48.87 33.21 43.73
N ASP A 614 48.16 32.15 43.32
CA ASP A 614 46.93 31.58 43.92
C ASP A 614 45.62 32.38 43.69
N GLU A 615 44.46 31.77 43.50
CA GLU A 615 44.01 30.38 43.61
C GLU A 615 42.61 30.28 42.95
N SER A 616 42.18 29.04 42.67
CA SER A 616 40.83 28.54 42.33
C SER A 616 40.20 28.92 40.99
#